data_AF-A0A918FIH4-F1
#
_entry.id   AF-A0A918FIH4-F1
#
_cell.length_a   1.000
_cell.length_b   1.000
_cell.length_c   1.000
_cell.angle_alpha   90.00
_cell.angle_beta   90.00
_cell.angle_gamma   90.00
#
_symmetry.space_group_name_H-M   'P 1'
#
loop_
_entity.id
_entity.type
_entity.pdbx_description
1 polymer ?
#
loop_
_entity_poly.entity_id
_entity_poly.type
_entity_poly.pdbx_seq_one_letter_code
_entity_poly.pdbx_strand_id
1 'polypeptide(L)'
;MDSGAIRRRSAAVLAVLIASVLLALAAPGTAQAAASSCPGRKVRTLPFSTGTVHVYKSGGNVCAITFQKNPGTKRTISVSVQARGHHAVRKARSHTRSSVPVKVYAGNRPVRVTGSVGSGSYRSGWMLL
;
A
#
# COMPACT_ATOMS: atom_id res chain seq x y z
N MET A 1 49.67 4.57 -38.99
CA MET A 1 48.66 3.53 -39.32
C MET A 1 47.84 3.33 -38.05
N ASP A 2 46.92 4.25 -37.78
CA ASP A 2 46.27 4.38 -36.45
C ASP A 2 44.75 4.14 -36.52
N SER A 3 44.26 3.72 -37.68
CA SER A 3 42.83 3.53 -37.96
C SER A 3 42.24 2.26 -37.32
N GLY A 4 43.07 1.26 -36.98
CA GLY A 4 42.61 -0.02 -36.43
C GLY A 4 42.25 0.05 -34.94
N ALA A 5 43.01 0.80 -34.15
CA ALA A 5 42.79 0.96 -32.71
C ALA A 5 41.55 1.80 -32.40
N ILE A 6 41.30 2.84 -33.22
CA ILE A 6 40.12 3.71 -33.10
C ILE A 6 38.85 2.91 -33.40
N ARG A 7 38.84 2.13 -34.49
CA ARG A 7 37.67 1.33 -34.90
C ARG A 7 37.27 0.27 -33.88
N ARG A 8 38.26 -0.37 -33.22
CA ARG A 8 38.03 -1.32 -32.13
C ARG A 8 37.43 -0.66 -30.89
N ARG A 9 37.90 0.53 -30.53
CA ARG A 9 37.35 1.30 -29.40
C ARG A 9 35.91 1.74 -29.66
N SER A 10 35.61 2.20 -30.88
CA SER A 10 34.25 2.57 -31.28
C SER A 10 33.28 1.39 -31.20
N ALA A 11 33.69 0.22 -31.68
CA ALA A 11 32.87 -1.00 -31.61
C ALA A 11 32.61 -1.45 -30.16
N ALA A 12 33.61 -1.35 -29.29
CA ALA A 12 33.47 -1.69 -27.87
C ALA A 12 32.52 -0.73 -27.14
N VAL A 13 32.62 0.59 -27.40
CA VAL A 13 31.73 1.60 -26.81
C VAL A 13 30.28 1.38 -27.26
N LEU A 14 30.07 1.07 -28.54
CA LEU A 14 28.73 0.80 -29.07
C LEU A 14 28.13 -0.46 -28.45
N ALA A 15 28.92 -1.53 -28.28
CA ALA A 15 28.46 -2.76 -27.63
C ALA A 15 28.05 -2.52 -26.17
N VAL A 16 28.82 -1.72 -25.42
CA VAL A 16 28.49 -1.35 -24.04
C VAL A 16 27.21 -0.52 -23.99
N LEU A 17 27.02 0.43 -24.92
CA LEU A 17 25.80 1.24 -24.97
C LEU A 17 24.56 0.39 -25.26
N ILE A 18 24.64 -0.53 -26.23
CA ILE A 18 23.53 -1.44 -26.55
C ILE A 18 23.22 -2.35 -25.36
N ALA A 19 24.24 -2.92 -24.71
CA ALA A 19 24.04 -3.76 -23.52
C ALA A 19 23.40 -2.97 -22.36
N SER A 20 23.81 -1.72 -22.17
CA SER A 20 23.25 -0.82 -21.14
C SER A 20 21.77 -0.51 -21.42
N VAL A 21 21.42 -0.24 -22.67
CA VAL A 21 20.02 0.00 -23.10
C VAL A 21 19.17 -1.26 -22.89
N LEU A 22 19.69 -2.43 -23.27
CA LEU A 22 18.98 -3.70 -23.06
C LEU A 22 18.76 -4.00 -21.57
N LEU A 23 19.74 -3.70 -20.71
CA LEU A 23 19.60 -3.83 -19.25
C LEU A 23 18.56 -2.86 -18.68
N ALA A 24 18.47 -1.65 -19.22
CA ALA A 24 17.47 -0.67 -18.80
C ALA A 24 16.04 -1.10 -19.19
N LEU A 25 15.86 -1.79 -20.33
CA LEU A 25 14.55 -2.34 -20.72
C LEU A 25 14.17 -3.61 -19.95
N ALA A 26 15.16 -4.40 -19.51
CA ALA A 26 14.93 -5.62 -18.72
C ALA A 26 14.74 -5.37 -17.22
N ALA A 27 15.03 -4.15 -16.75
CA ALA A 27 14.75 -3.77 -15.38
C ALA A 27 13.22 -3.74 -15.16
N PRO A 28 12.67 -4.46 -14.17
CA PRO A 28 11.28 -4.29 -13.80
C PRO A 28 11.11 -2.84 -13.34
N GLY A 29 10.41 -2.05 -14.16
CA GLY A 29 10.00 -0.70 -13.79
C GLY A 29 9.07 -0.79 -12.58
N THR A 30 9.63 -0.73 -11.38
CA THR A 30 8.82 -0.55 -10.18
C THR A 30 8.31 0.88 -10.25
N ALA A 31 7.16 1.08 -10.86
CA ALA A 31 6.41 2.30 -10.63
C ALA A 31 5.99 2.27 -9.15
N GLN A 32 6.76 2.89 -8.25
CA GLN A 32 6.29 3.21 -6.91
C GLN A 32 5.25 4.34 -7.00
N ALA A 33 4.11 4.05 -7.64
CA ALA A 33 2.96 4.91 -7.67
C ALA A 33 2.31 4.92 -6.28
N ALA A 34 2.52 6.04 -5.57
CA ALA A 34 1.82 6.53 -4.40
C ALA A 34 1.55 5.51 -3.25
N ALA A 35 2.17 5.78 -2.09
CA ALA A 35 1.88 5.16 -0.80
C ALA A 35 0.44 5.42 -0.25
N SER A 36 -0.54 5.64 -1.11
CA SER A 36 -1.93 5.99 -0.79
C SER A 36 -2.90 4.79 -0.83
N SER A 37 -2.45 3.61 -1.26
CA SER A 37 -3.28 2.40 -1.33
C SER A 37 -2.71 1.25 -0.50
N CYS A 38 -3.60 0.46 0.09
CA CYS A 38 -3.22 -0.80 0.72
C CYS A 38 -2.87 -1.83 -0.37
N PRO A 39 -1.65 -2.40 -0.36
CA PRO A 39 -1.31 -3.45 -1.31
C PRO A 39 -2.08 -4.74 -1.00
N GLY A 40 -2.35 -5.54 -2.03
CA GLY A 40 -2.97 -6.86 -1.92
C GLY A 40 -4.46 -6.90 -2.28
N ARG A 41 -5.10 -8.03 -1.99
CA ARG A 41 -6.50 -8.29 -2.33
C ARG A 41 -7.42 -7.71 -1.26
N LYS A 42 -8.44 -6.95 -1.66
CA LYS A 42 -9.52 -6.55 -0.75
C LYS A 42 -10.30 -7.79 -0.32
N VAL A 43 -10.28 -8.11 0.97
CA VAL A 43 -10.91 -9.31 1.54
C VAL A 43 -12.21 -8.99 2.27
N ARG A 44 -12.37 -7.78 2.81
CA ARG A 44 -13.57 -7.34 3.53
C ARG A 44 -13.87 -5.87 3.25
N THR A 45 -15.16 -5.57 3.27
CA THR A 45 -15.73 -4.23 3.26
C THR A 45 -16.64 -4.13 4.48
N LEU A 46 -16.35 -3.20 5.39
CA LEU A 46 -17.05 -3.06 6.67
C LEU A 46 -17.75 -1.70 6.71
N PRO A 47 -19.01 -1.60 6.23
CA PRO A 47 -19.75 -0.34 6.21
C PRO A 47 -20.28 0.03 7.59
N PHE A 48 -20.43 1.33 7.83
CA PHE A 48 -21.07 1.91 9.00
C PHE A 48 -21.70 3.27 8.66
N SER A 49 -22.36 3.91 9.64
CA SER A 49 -23.21 5.08 9.42
C SER A 49 -22.52 6.24 8.67
N THR A 50 -21.25 6.52 9.00
CA THR A 50 -20.50 7.66 8.45
C THR A 50 -19.38 7.26 7.49
N GLY A 51 -19.16 5.97 7.24
CA GLY A 51 -18.04 5.51 6.44
C GLY A 51 -17.99 4.02 6.18
N THR A 52 -16.88 3.59 5.58
CA THR A 52 -16.61 2.19 5.27
C THR A 52 -15.14 1.89 5.51
N VAL A 53 -14.83 0.77 6.16
CA VAL A 53 -13.45 0.28 6.26
C VAL A 53 -13.21 -0.76 5.18
N HIS A 54 -12.18 -0.55 4.36
CA HIS A 54 -11.68 -1.56 3.44
C HIS A 54 -10.50 -2.29 4.07
N VAL A 55 -10.54 -3.62 4.03
CA VAL A 55 -9.48 -4.48 4.54
C VAL A 55 -8.88 -5.29 3.41
N TYR A 56 -7.56 -5.26 3.32
CA TYR A 56 -6.74 -5.89 2.30
C TYR A 56 -5.81 -6.90 2.96
N LYS A 57 -5.56 -8.01 2.26
CA LYS A 57 -4.61 -9.04 2.67
C LYS A 57 -3.57 -9.27 1.58
N SER A 58 -2.31 -9.39 2.00
CA SER A 58 -1.18 -9.76 1.16
C SER A 58 -0.24 -10.65 1.96
N GLY A 59 -0.21 -11.94 1.65
CA GLY A 59 0.48 -12.94 2.46
C GLY A 59 0.03 -12.91 3.92
N GLY A 60 0.99 -12.82 4.85
CA GLY A 60 0.74 -12.67 6.29
C GLY A 60 0.47 -11.23 6.76
N ASN A 61 0.35 -10.26 5.85
CA ASN A 61 0.08 -8.86 6.19
C ASN A 61 -1.39 -8.50 5.96
N VAL A 62 -1.93 -7.71 6.88
CA VAL A 62 -3.25 -7.10 6.78
C VAL A 62 -3.09 -5.59 6.70
N CYS A 63 -3.75 -4.97 5.73
CA CYS A 63 -3.80 -3.52 5.59
C CYS A 63 -5.25 -3.02 5.64
N ALA A 64 -5.51 -1.96 6.38
CA ALA A 64 -6.83 -1.36 6.48
C ALA A 64 -6.80 0.14 6.24
N ILE A 65 -7.87 0.64 5.64
CA ILE A 65 -8.11 2.06 5.40
C ILE A 65 -9.60 2.37 5.58
N THR A 66 -9.90 3.47 6.25
CA THR A 66 -11.27 3.94 6.47
C THR A 66 -11.58 5.06 5.48
N PHE A 67 -12.73 4.97 4.81
CA PHE A 67 -13.26 5.99 3.90
C PHE A 67 -14.50 6.65 4.49
N GLN A 68 -14.66 7.95 4.24
CA GLN A 68 -15.92 8.65 4.53
C GLN A 68 -17.00 8.21 3.54
N LYS A 69 -18.24 8.06 4.03
CA LYS A 69 -19.40 7.76 3.18
C LYS A 69 -19.72 8.93 2.26
N ASN A 70 -19.71 10.14 2.82
CA ASN A 70 -19.96 11.39 2.11
C ASN A 70 -18.68 12.25 2.13
N PRO A 71 -17.80 12.13 1.12
CA PRO A 71 -16.56 12.89 1.07
C PRO A 71 -16.84 14.39 0.85
N GLY A 72 -15.94 15.25 1.32
CA GLY A 72 -15.99 16.70 1.10
C GLY A 72 -15.82 17.50 2.39
N THR A 73 -16.53 17.14 3.45
CA THR A 73 -16.30 17.75 4.77
C THR A 73 -15.05 17.19 5.43
N LYS A 74 -14.21 18.07 5.97
CA LYS A 74 -13.03 17.66 6.74
C LYS A 74 -13.50 17.03 8.06
N ARG A 75 -13.25 15.74 8.24
CA ARG A 75 -13.59 14.99 9.46
C ARG A 75 -12.34 14.32 10.01
N THR A 76 -12.30 14.08 11.31
CA THR A 76 -11.31 13.18 11.91
C THR A 76 -11.66 11.76 11.49
N ILE A 77 -10.74 11.11 10.77
CA ILE A 77 -10.89 9.75 10.29
C ILE A 77 -9.78 8.91 10.93
N SER A 78 -10.12 7.77 11.49
CA SER A 78 -9.14 6.84 12.04
C SER A 78 -9.34 5.41 11.56
N VAL A 79 -8.25 4.66 11.62
CA VAL A 79 -8.24 3.21 11.43
C VAL A 79 -7.32 2.60 12.47
N SER A 80 -7.72 1.45 13.00
CA SER A 80 -6.93 0.65 13.92
C SER A 80 -6.98 -0.81 13.50
N VAL A 81 -5.83 -1.47 13.49
CA VAL A 81 -5.70 -2.89 13.20
C VAL A 81 -4.97 -3.54 14.35
N GLN A 82 -5.52 -4.64 14.85
CA GLN A 82 -4.93 -5.43 15.91
C GLN A 82 -4.91 -6.89 15.50
N ALA A 83 -3.72 -7.48 15.40
CA ALA A 83 -3.57 -8.93 15.37
C ALA A 83 -3.69 -9.47 16.79
N ARG A 84 -4.36 -10.62 16.97
CA ARG A 84 -4.56 -11.22 18.28
C ARG A 84 -3.20 -11.56 18.92
N GLY A 85 -2.98 -11.06 20.13
CA GLY A 85 -1.70 -11.18 20.85
C GLY A 85 -0.70 -10.06 20.55
N HIS A 86 -1.03 -9.10 19.69
CA HIS A 86 -0.21 -7.93 19.39
C HIS A 86 -0.89 -6.63 19.85
N HIS A 87 -0.09 -5.56 19.97
CA HIS A 87 -0.61 -4.22 20.21
C HIS A 87 -1.42 -3.71 19.01
N ALA A 88 -2.47 -2.96 19.31
CA ALA A 88 -3.28 -2.34 18.27
C ALA A 88 -2.53 -1.16 17.64
N VAL A 89 -2.40 -1.17 16.32
CA VAL A 89 -1.79 -0.05 15.57
C VAL A 89 -2.91 0.85 15.09
N ARG A 90 -3.01 2.05 15.66
CA ARG A 90 -4.01 3.06 15.31
C ARG A 90 -3.35 4.25 14.61
N LYS A 91 -3.95 4.72 13.52
CA LYS A 91 -3.62 6.00 12.88
C LYS A 91 -4.87 6.83 12.68
N ALA A 92 -4.74 8.14 12.83
CA ALA A 92 -5.81 9.10 12.63
C ALA A 92 -5.31 10.34 11.88
N ARG A 93 -6.18 10.97 11.10
CA ARG A 93 -5.93 12.27 10.47
C ARG A 93 -7.25 13.00 10.23
N SER A 94 -7.20 14.32 10.15
CA SER A 94 -8.32 15.11 9.64
C SER A 94 -8.23 15.21 8.12
N HIS A 95 -9.18 14.59 7.40
CA HIS A 95 -9.18 14.53 5.94
C HIS A 95 -10.61 14.51 5.38
N THR A 96 -10.78 14.80 4.09
CA THR A 96 -12.09 14.87 3.42
C THR A 96 -12.54 13.55 2.81
N ARG A 97 -11.65 12.54 2.72
CA ARG A 97 -11.92 11.27 2.04
C ARG A 97 -11.57 10.03 2.86
N SER A 98 -10.35 9.94 3.39
CA SER A 98 -9.85 8.68 3.98
C SER A 98 -8.84 8.85 5.12
N SER A 99 -8.67 7.78 5.91
CA SER A 99 -7.60 7.67 6.91
C SER A 99 -6.24 7.45 6.26
N VAL A 100 -5.17 7.52 7.07
CA VAL A 100 -3.88 6.93 6.70
C VAL A 100 -4.05 5.41 6.65
N PRO A 101 -3.48 4.69 5.65
CA PRO A 101 -3.46 3.23 5.67
C PRO A 101 -2.63 2.70 6.84
N VAL A 102 -3.10 1.62 7.44
CA VAL A 102 -2.38 0.89 8.51
C VAL A 102 -2.13 -0.52 8.03
N LYS A 103 -0.86 -0.93 8.04
CA LYS A 103 -0.41 -2.30 7.72
C LYS A 103 0.14 -2.95 8.99
N VAL A 104 -0.31 -4.16 9.28
CA VAL A 104 0.12 -4.98 10.42
C VAL A 104 0.38 -6.39 9.93
N TYR A 105 1.47 -7.00 10.41
CA TYR A 105 1.70 -8.43 10.21
C TYR A 105 0.81 -9.23 11.15
N ALA A 106 0.01 -10.13 10.59
CA ALA A 106 -0.96 -10.96 11.31
C ALA A 106 -0.67 -12.46 11.21
N GLY A 107 0.06 -12.93 10.19
CA GLY A 107 0.24 -14.36 9.93
C GLY A 107 -1.11 -15.07 9.83
N ASN A 108 -1.30 -16.15 10.60
CA ASN A 108 -2.57 -16.89 10.72
C ASN A 108 -3.39 -16.48 11.96
N ARG A 109 -3.15 -15.30 12.53
CA ARG A 109 -3.83 -14.86 13.75
C ARG A 109 -5.15 -14.15 13.39
N PRO A 110 -6.20 -14.31 14.20
CA PRO A 110 -7.40 -13.49 14.08
C PRO A 110 -7.04 -12.00 14.24
N VAL A 111 -7.67 -11.15 13.43
CA VAL A 111 -7.47 -9.70 13.47
C VAL A 111 -8.76 -9.00 13.85
N ARG A 112 -8.62 -7.87 14.56
CA ARG A 112 -9.70 -6.94 14.85
C ARG A 112 -9.40 -5.61 14.19
N VAL A 113 -10.37 -5.08 13.47
CA VAL A 113 -10.28 -3.82 12.74
C VAL A 113 -11.31 -2.85 13.29
N THR A 114 -10.87 -1.64 13.59
CA THR A 114 -11.74 -0.54 14.00
C THR A 114 -11.57 0.62 13.03
N GLY A 115 -12.67 1.21 12.58
CA GLY A 115 -12.65 2.44 11.79
C GLY A 115 -13.54 3.49 12.40
N SER A 116 -13.20 4.76 12.22
CA SER A 116 -14.07 5.87 12.61
C SER A 116 -14.00 7.03 11.62
N VAL A 117 -15.13 7.71 11.45
CA VAL A 117 -15.29 8.94 10.68
C VAL A 117 -16.19 9.88 11.49
N GLY A 118 -15.62 10.95 12.04
CA GLY A 118 -16.36 11.86 12.91
C GLY A 118 -16.95 11.14 14.12
N SER A 119 -18.26 11.25 14.31
CA SER A 119 -19.00 10.59 15.40
C SER A 119 -19.32 9.11 15.13
N GLY A 120 -19.25 8.65 13.87
CA GLY A 120 -19.54 7.27 13.54
C GLY A 120 -18.30 6.38 13.62
N SER A 121 -18.49 5.15 14.09
CA SER A 121 -17.43 4.15 14.17
C SER A 121 -17.94 2.74 13.91
N TYR A 122 -17.01 1.87 13.55
CA TYR A 122 -17.22 0.44 13.42
C TYR A 122 -16.09 -0.30 14.11
N ARG A 123 -16.43 -1.34 14.85
CA ARG A 123 -15.47 -2.26 15.46
C ARG A 123 -15.83 -3.67 15.04
N SER A 124 -14.95 -4.34 14.33
CA SER A 124 -15.15 -5.75 14.00
C SER A 124 -14.99 -6.62 15.25
N GLY A 125 -15.53 -7.84 15.17
CA GLY A 125 -15.06 -8.94 16.01
C GLY A 125 -13.64 -9.37 15.64
N TRP A 126 -13.16 -10.46 16.24
CA TRP A 126 -11.96 -11.14 15.78
C TRP A 126 -12.29 -11.94 14.52
N MET A 127 -11.58 -11.66 13.43
CA MET A 127 -11.82 -12.27 12.12
C MET A 127 -10.55 -12.93 11.63
N LEU A 128 -10.65 -14.15 11.12
CA LEU A 128 -9.59 -14.73 10.31
C LEU A 128 -9.75 -14.22 8.87
N LEU A 129 -8.67 -13.66 8.32
CA LEU A 129 -8.59 -13.14 6.96
C LEU A 129 -7.67 -14.02 6.13
#